data_AF-A0A7S3JZV6-F1
#
_entry.id   AF-A0A7S3JZV6-F1
#
_cell.length_a   1.000
_cell.length_b   1.000
_cell.length_c   1.000
_cell.angle_alpha   90.00
_cell.angle_beta   90.00
_cell.angle_gamma   90.00
#
_symmetry.space_group_name_H-M   'P 1'
#
loop_
_entity.id
_entity.type
_entity.pdbx_description
1 polymer ?
#
loop_
_entity_poly.entity_id
_entity_poly.type
_entity_poly.pdbx_seq_one_letter_code
_entity_poly.pdbx_strand_id
1 'polypeptide(L)'
;KENAAGALWNLAFIDKNSVAIAQAGAIPPLVNLLTSGSADAKENAAGALRHSAKDDENKVAIAEAGAIPPLVNLLTSGTADAKSRSSTCLLQVLLLQKKRSC
;
A
#
# COMPACT_ATOMS: atom_id res chain seq x y z
N LYS A 1 9.64 -13.13 -10.54
CA LYS A 1 8.53 -12.64 -9.68
C LYS A 1 8.87 -11.31 -9.01
N GLU A 2 10.13 -11.04 -8.62
CA GLU A 2 10.59 -9.72 -8.15
C GLU A 2 10.51 -8.60 -9.21
N ASN A 3 10.69 -8.92 -10.49
CA ASN A 3 10.65 -7.94 -11.57
C ASN A 3 9.27 -7.25 -11.74
N ALA A 4 8.17 -7.89 -11.34
CA ALA A 4 6.84 -7.29 -11.45
C ALA A 4 6.60 -6.23 -10.36
N ALA A 5 7.10 -6.46 -9.14
CA ALA A 5 7.02 -5.51 -8.04
C ALA A 5 7.92 -4.29 -8.29
N GLY A 6 9.11 -4.50 -8.86
CA GLY A 6 9.99 -3.40 -9.30
C GLY A 6 9.41 -2.59 -10.47
N ALA A 7 8.75 -3.25 -11.43
CA ALA A 7 8.07 -2.57 -12.53
C ALA A 7 6.86 -1.76 -12.05
N LEU A 8 6.04 -2.30 -11.14
CA LEU A 8 4.94 -1.58 -10.48
C LEU A 8 5.44 -0.41 -9.63
N TRP A 9 6.59 -0.55 -8.98
CA TRP A 9 7.22 0.54 -8.23
C TRP A 9 7.71 1.67 -9.14
N ASN A 10 8.41 1.33 -10.23
CA ASN A 10 8.81 2.32 -11.24
C ASN A 10 7.60 3.01 -11.90
N LEU A 11 6.49 2.28 -12.09
CA LEU A 11 5.21 2.85 -12.56
C LEU A 11 4.53 3.74 -11.53
N ALA A 12 4.64 3.42 -10.24
CA ALA A 12 4.11 4.24 -9.13
C ALA A 12 4.97 5.48 -8.85
N PHE A 13 6.23 5.51 -9.29
CA PHE A 13 7.11 6.68 -9.25
C PHE A 13 6.83 7.68 -10.37
N ILE A 14 6.08 7.28 -11.40
CA ILE A 14 5.51 8.22 -12.38
C ILE A 14 4.19 8.73 -11.78
N ASP A 15 4.25 9.92 -11.18
CA ASP A 15 3.21 10.64 -10.42
C ASP A 15 1.80 10.71 -11.05
N LYS A 16 1.62 10.23 -12.29
CA LYS A 16 0.33 10.20 -13.00
C LYS A 16 -0.39 8.85 -13.00
N ASN A 17 0.19 7.77 -12.46
CA ASN A 17 -0.39 6.43 -12.62
C ASN A 17 -0.92 5.76 -11.32
N SER A 18 -0.87 6.44 -10.18
CA SER A 18 -1.33 5.88 -8.90
C SER A 18 -2.83 5.58 -8.85
N VAL A 19 -3.64 6.37 -9.56
CA VAL A 19 -5.09 6.14 -9.74
C VAL A 19 -5.33 4.96 -10.69
N ALA A 20 -4.56 4.86 -11.78
CA ALA A 20 -4.67 3.77 -12.75
C ALA A 20 -4.28 2.40 -12.16
N ILE A 21 -3.30 2.34 -11.26
CA ILE A 21 -2.90 1.11 -10.55
C ILE A 21 -4.04 0.61 -9.63
N ALA A 22 -4.71 1.53 -8.92
CA ALA A 22 -5.84 1.16 -8.08
C ALA A 22 -7.07 0.75 -8.92
N GLN A 23 -7.38 1.49 -9.99
CA GLN A 23 -8.46 1.17 -10.94
C GLN A 23 -8.20 -0.11 -11.76
N ALA A 24 -6.94 -0.49 -11.97
CA ALA A 24 -6.57 -1.74 -12.65
C ALA A 24 -6.62 -2.99 -11.75
N GLY A 25 -7.09 -2.87 -10.50
CA GLY A 25 -7.20 -4.01 -9.58
C GLY A 25 -5.86 -4.45 -8.99
N ALA A 26 -4.86 -3.56 -8.89
CA ALA A 26 -3.56 -3.92 -8.33
C ALA A 26 -3.52 -3.97 -6.79
N ILE A 27 -4.56 -3.51 -6.09
CA ILE A 27 -4.60 -3.49 -4.62
C ILE A 27 -4.43 -4.90 -4.01
N PRO A 28 -5.21 -5.94 -4.38
CA PRO A 28 -5.02 -7.27 -3.80
C PRO A 28 -3.63 -7.88 -4.08
N PRO A 29 -3.04 -7.77 -5.30
CA PRO A 29 -1.66 -8.16 -5.55
C PRO A 29 -0.63 -7.42 -4.67
N LEU A 30 -0.82 -6.12 -4.43
CA LEU A 30 0.05 -5.34 -3.56
C LEU A 30 -0.03 -5.79 -2.10
N VAL A 31 -1.23 -6.09 -1.61
CA VAL A 31 -1.41 -6.66 -0.26
C VAL A 31 -0.72 -8.01 -0.13
N ASN A 32 -0.83 -8.86 -1.16
CA ASN A 32 -0.15 -10.15 -1.16
C ASN A 32 1.39 -10.02 -1.21
N LEU A 33 1.91 -8.96 -1.83
CA LEU A 33 3.34 -8.64 -1.80
C LEU A 33 3.81 -8.18 -0.41
N LEU A 34 2.97 -7.50 0.38
CA LEU A 34 3.31 -7.13 1.76
C LEU A 34 3.57 -8.36 2.66
N THR A 35 2.92 -9.49 2.37
CA THR A 35 3.10 -10.75 3.11
C THR A 35 4.20 -11.62 2.51
N SER A 36 4.17 -11.85 1.20
CA SER A 36 4.99 -12.87 0.53
C SER A 36 6.24 -12.33 -0.20
N GLY A 37 6.39 -11.01 -0.30
CA GLY A 37 7.51 -10.37 -1.01
C GLY A 37 8.84 -10.39 -0.24
N SER A 38 9.94 -10.08 -0.92
CA SER A 38 11.21 -9.71 -0.31
C SER A 38 11.10 -8.40 0.46
N ALA A 39 12.10 -8.04 1.28
CA ALA A 39 12.10 -6.78 2.03
C ALA A 39 11.85 -5.56 1.12
N ASP A 40 12.54 -5.51 -0.01
CA ASP A 40 12.38 -4.43 -1.02
C ASP A 40 10.99 -4.46 -1.65
N ALA A 41 10.46 -5.64 -1.98
CA ALA A 41 9.12 -5.77 -2.55
C ALA A 41 8.02 -5.32 -1.56
N LYS A 42 8.20 -5.62 -0.28
CA LYS A 42 7.30 -5.19 0.80
C LYS A 42 7.34 -3.67 0.98
N GLU A 43 8.53 -3.08 0.96
CA GLU A 43 8.71 -1.64 1.06
C GLU A 43 8.08 -0.89 -0.13
N ASN A 44 8.27 -1.44 -1.33
CA ASN A 44 7.69 -0.90 -2.55
C ASN A 44 6.16 -1.02 -2.57
N ALA A 45 5.63 -2.17 -2.14
CA ALA A 45 4.18 -2.37 -2.00
C ALA A 45 3.57 -1.39 -0.97
N ALA A 46 4.24 -1.18 0.17
CA ALA A 46 3.78 -0.21 1.17
C ALA A 46 3.80 1.24 0.61
N GLY A 47 4.82 1.59 -0.18
CA GLY A 47 4.90 2.87 -0.87
C GLY A 47 3.78 3.09 -1.88
N ALA A 48 3.46 2.07 -2.68
CA ALA A 48 2.36 2.10 -3.65
C ALA A 48 1.01 2.27 -2.95
N LEU A 49 0.73 1.46 -1.92
CA LEU A 49 -0.50 1.55 -1.14
C LEU A 49 -0.65 2.91 -0.45
N ARG A 50 0.43 3.47 0.10
CA ARG A 50 0.46 4.84 0.65
C ARG A 50 0.07 5.88 -0.39
N HIS A 51 0.53 5.74 -1.64
CA HIS A 51 0.15 6.68 -2.69
C HIS A 51 -1.33 6.53 -3.05
N SER A 52 -1.80 5.29 -3.26
CA SER A 52 -3.20 5.02 -3.59
C SER A 52 -4.17 5.43 -2.47
N ALA A 53 -3.75 5.38 -1.20
CA ALA A 53 -4.52 5.83 -0.05
C ALA A 53 -4.70 7.36 0.05
N LYS A 54 -4.42 8.14 -1.01
CA LYS A 54 -4.88 9.54 -1.11
C LYS A 54 -6.38 9.63 -1.40
N ASP A 55 -6.90 8.73 -2.24
CA ASP A 55 -8.31 8.70 -2.64
C ASP A 55 -9.17 7.89 -1.66
N ASP A 56 -10.37 8.38 -1.36
CA ASP A 56 -11.24 7.76 -0.37
C ASP A 56 -11.76 6.37 -0.80
N GLU A 57 -12.00 6.15 -2.09
CA GLU A 57 -12.38 4.84 -2.64
C GLU A 57 -11.25 3.82 -2.49
N ASN A 58 -10.02 4.23 -2.79
CA ASN A 58 -8.84 3.38 -2.66
C ASN A 58 -8.56 3.03 -1.20
N LYS A 59 -8.75 3.97 -0.26
CA LYS A 59 -8.64 3.68 1.18
C LYS A 59 -9.59 2.57 1.63
N VAL A 60 -10.83 2.53 1.10
CA VAL A 60 -11.78 1.45 1.37
C VAL A 60 -11.28 0.14 0.78
N ALA A 61 -10.92 0.13 -0.50
CA ALA A 61 -10.44 -1.07 -1.18
C ALA A 61 -9.18 -1.65 -0.52
N ILE A 62 -8.27 -0.80 -0.01
CA ILE A 62 -7.07 -1.23 0.74
C ILE A 62 -7.45 -1.87 2.08
N ALA A 63 -8.43 -1.30 2.80
CA ALA A 63 -8.92 -1.88 4.04
C ALA A 63 -9.62 -3.22 3.80
N GLU A 64 -10.51 -3.29 2.81
CA GLU A 64 -11.25 -4.50 2.42
C GLU A 64 -10.33 -5.60 1.88
N ALA A 65 -9.25 -5.24 1.18
CA ALA A 65 -8.24 -6.18 0.74
C ALA A 65 -7.39 -6.76 1.88
N GLY A 66 -7.60 -6.32 3.13
CA GLY A 66 -6.90 -6.86 4.30
C GLY A 66 -5.47 -6.36 4.43
N ALA A 67 -5.17 -5.14 3.96
CA ALA A 67 -3.82 -4.58 4.04
C ALA A 67 -3.36 -4.24 5.48
N ILE A 68 -4.30 -4.09 6.42
CA ILE A 68 -4.02 -3.60 7.78
C ILE A 68 -3.04 -4.52 8.54
N PRO A 69 -3.28 -5.84 8.71
CA PRO A 69 -2.35 -6.70 9.44
C PRO A 69 -0.95 -6.78 8.80
N PRO A 70 -0.79 -6.91 7.47
CA PRO A 70 0.52 -6.86 6.82
C PRO A 70 1.27 -5.54 7.03
N LEU A 71 0.57 -4.39 6.96
CA LEU A 71 1.15 -3.08 7.22
C LEU A 71 1.62 -2.94 8.68
N VAL A 72 0.85 -3.45 9.65
CA VAL A 72 1.26 -3.49 11.06
C VAL A 72 2.50 -4.36 11.25
N ASN A 73 2.57 -5.50 10.56
CA ASN A 73 3.75 -6.36 10.62
C ASN A 73 4.99 -5.68 10.02
N LEU A 74 4.84 -4.87 8.97
CA LEU A 74 5.92 -4.06 8.43
C LEU A 74 6.39 -2.95 9.38
N LEU A 75 5.51 -2.45 10.26
CA LEU A 75 5.91 -1.49 11.30
C LEU A 75 6.87 -2.09 12.33
N THR A 76 6.79 -3.40 12.58
CA THR A 76 7.64 -4.08 13.56
C THR A 76 8.88 -4.68 12.89
N SER A 77 8.72 -5.29 11.71
CA SER A 77 9.75 -6.10 11.03
C SER A 77 10.45 -5.42 9.84
N GLY A 78 9.95 -4.27 9.36
CA GLY A 78 10.46 -3.59 8.16
C GLY A 78 11.71 -2.73 8.38
N THR A 79 12.28 -2.23 7.27
CA THR A 79 13.30 -1.17 7.25
C THR A 79 12.75 0.15 7.79
N ALA A 80 13.62 1.13 8.11
CA ALA A 80 13.16 2.45 8.55
C ALA A 80 12.20 3.11 7.54
N ASP A 81 12.48 2.95 6.24
CA ASP A 81 11.63 3.46 5.16
C ASP A 81 10.32 2.69 5.04
N ALA A 82 10.35 1.35 5.12
CA ALA A 82 9.15 0.54 5.15
C ALA A 82 8.23 0.90 6.32
N LYS A 83 8.80 1.19 7.49
CA LYS A 83 8.05 1.64 8.68
C LYS A 83 7.40 3.00 8.44
N SER A 84 8.14 3.97 7.91
CA SER A 84 7.63 5.31 7.60
C SER A 84 6.49 5.29 6.56
N ARG A 85 6.63 4.48 5.51
CA ARG A 85 5.61 4.33 4.47
C ARG A 85 4.37 3.62 5.00
N SER A 86 4.57 2.54 5.78
CA SER A 86 3.47 1.76 6.35
C SER A 86 2.68 2.56 7.38
N SER A 87 3.35 3.35 8.23
CA SER A 87 2.67 4.18 9.25
C SER A 87 1.78 5.23 8.60
N THR A 88 2.27 5.88 7.55
CA THR A 88 1.54 6.89 6.78
C THR A 88 0.33 6.28 6.07
N CYS A 89 0.51 5.09 5.45
CA CYS A 89 -0.59 4.36 4.81
C CYS A 89 -1.68 3.95 5.81
N LEU A 90 -1.28 3.40 6.96
CA LEU A 90 -2.19 3.04 8.05
C LEU A 90 -2.97 4.26 8.55
N LEU A 91 -2.30 5.39 8.76
CA LEU A 91 -2.94 6.62 9.19
C LEU A 91 -4.00 7.07 8.18
N GLN A 92 -3.69 7.07 6.88
CA GLN A 92 -4.64 7.49 5.85
C GLN A 92 -5.88 6.59 5.78
N VAL A 93 -5.69 5.26 5.82
CA VAL A 93 -6.80 4.29 5.79
C VAL A 93 -7.67 4.41 7.05
N LEU A 94 -7.07 4.58 8.23
CA LEU A 94 -7.79 4.74 9.50
C LEU A 94 -8.52 6.10 9.62
N LEU A 95 -7.94 7.18 9.07
CA LEU A 95 -8.59 8.50 9.07
C LEU A 95 -9.90 8.50 8.27
N LEU A 96 -10.03 7.68 7.22
CA LEU A 96 -11.31 7.52 6.51
C LEU A 96 -12.36 6.81 7.35
N GLN A 97 -11.98 5.73 8.06
CA GLN A 97 -12.89 5.00 8.94
C GLN A 97 -13.51 5.95 9.98
N LYS A 98 -12.71 6.87 10.53
CA LYS A 98 -13.17 7.88 11.49
C LYS A 98 -14.12 8.93 10.88
N LYS A 99 -13.93 9.30 9.60
CA LYS A 99 -14.82 10.22 8.88
C LYS A 99 -16.17 9.61 8.50
N ARG A 100 -16.23 8.29 8.31
CA ARG A 100 -17.47 7.57 7.95
C ARG A 100 -18.33 7.18 9.16
N SER A 101 -17.77 7.22 10.37
CA SER A 101 -18.47 6.95 11.63
C SER A 101 -19.06 8.21 12.30
N CYS A 102 -18.95 9.39 11.66
CA CYS A 102 -19.58 10.64 12.07
C CYS A 102 -20.72 10.98 11.11
#